data_AF-A0A972EQ41-F1
#
_entry.id   AF-A0A972EQ41-F1
#
_cell.length_a   1.000
_cell.length_b   1.000
_cell.length_c   1.000
_cell.angle_alpha   90.00
_cell.angle_beta   90.00
_cell.angle_gamma   90.00
#
_symmetry.space_group_name_H-M   'P 1'
#
loop_
_entity.id
_entity.type
_entity.pdbx_description
1 polymer ?
#
loop_
_entity_poly.entity_id
_entity_poly.type
_entity_poly.pdbx_seq_one_letter_code
_entity_poly.pdbx_strand_id
1 'polypeptide(L)' 'MLKAMTIDSPIGPIGLIEQDDHLVEVLLDGLPAGTEEVEGEVVKQAARQLDEYFQGSRKQFDLPLML' A
#
# COMPACT_ATOMS: atom_id res chain seq x y z
N MET A 1 0.16 13.09 -9.15
CA MET A 1 -0.57 13.44 -7.91
C MET A 1 -0.35 12.31 -6.93
N LEU A 2 -0.03 12.62 -5.66
CA LEU A 2 0.15 11.58 -4.64
C LEU A 2 -1.20 10.98 -4.28
N LYS A 3 -1.23 9.65 -4.20
CA LYS A 3 -2.39 8.88 -3.72
C LYS A 3 -1.91 8.00 -2.59
N ALA A 4 -2.69 7.93 -1.53
CA ALA A 4 -2.26 7.23 -0.32
C ALA A 4 -3.47 6.61 0.38
N MET A 5 -3.23 5.49 1.05
CA MET A 5 -4.21 4.89 1.96
C MET A 5 -3.50 4.15 3.10
N THR A 6 -4.20 3.97 4.21
CA THR A 6 -3.78 3.07 5.29
C THR A 6 -4.61 1.79 5.25
N ILE A 7 -3.97 0.64 5.46
CA ILE A 7 -4.65 -0.64 5.65
C ILE A 7 -4.33 -1.23 7.02
N ASP A 8 -5.29 -1.96 7.58
CA ASP A 8 -5.03 -2.82 8.73
C ASP A 8 -4.31 -4.09 8.30
N SER A 9 -3.38 -4.58 9.13
CA SER A 9 -2.69 -5.85 8.90
C SER A 9 -2.37 -6.56 10.21
N PRO A 10 -2.02 -7.86 10.18
CA PRO A 10 -1.61 -8.61 11.37
C PRO A 10 -0.38 -8.04 12.10
N ILE A 11 0.39 -7.18 11.44
CA ILE A 11 1.58 -6.52 12.02
C ILE A 11 1.33 -5.05 12.38
N GLY A 12 0.07 -4.62 12.40
CA GLY A 12 -0.33 -3.23 12.62
C GLY A 12 -0.68 -2.49 11.31
N PRO A 13 -1.01 -1.19 11.40
CA PRO A 13 -1.36 -0.39 10.23
C PRO A 13 -0.20 -0.27 9.25
N ILE A 14 -0.51 -0.31 7.95
CA ILE A 14 0.46 -0.12 6.87
C ILE A 14 -0.01 1.03 5.98
N GLY A 15 0.84 2.04 5.82
CA GLY A 15 0.62 3.12 4.86
C GLY A 15 1.15 2.74 3.48
N LEU A 16 0.38 3.01 2.44
CA LEU A 16 0.74 2.78 1.04
C LEU A 16 0.68 4.09 0.28
N ILE A 17 1.74 4.40 -0.47
CA ILE A 17 1.84 5.65 -1.23
C ILE A 17 2.15 5.34 -2.69
N GLU A 18 1.31 5.88 -3.57
CA GLU A 18 1.42 5.82 -5.02
C GLU A 18 1.73 7.20 -5.58
N GLN A 19 2.65 7.22 -6.54
CA GLN A 19 2.94 8.37 -7.38
C GLN A 19 3.08 7.91 -8.83
N ASP A 20 2.40 8.62 -9.74
CA ASP A 20 2.50 8.41 -11.19
C ASP A 20 2.34 6.93 -11.60
N ASP A 21 1.29 6.29 -11.05
CA ASP A 21 0.93 4.88 -11.26
C ASP A 21 2.03 3.87 -10.84
N HIS A 22 2.87 4.24 -9.88
CA HIS A 22 3.84 3.36 -9.23
C HIS A 22 3.69 3.44 -7.71
N LEU A 23 3.88 2.32 -7.02
CA LEU A 23 4.06 2.29 -5.58
C LEU A 23 5.46 2.82 -5.28
N VAL A 24 5.53 3.85 -4.45
CA VAL A 24 6.79 4.53 -4.13
C VAL A 24 7.21 4.35 -2.67
N GLU A 25 6.26 4.05 -1.78
CA GLU A 25 6.56 3.89 -0.36
C GLU A 25 5.57 2.95 0.34
N VAL A 26 6.10 2.21 1.32
CA VAL A 26 5.35 1.38 2.27
C VAL A 26 5.82 1.75 3.67
N LEU A 27 4.90 2.21 4.50
CA LEU A 27 5.18 2.68 5.86
C LEU A 27 4.59 1.72 6.88
N LEU A 28 5.40 1.30 7.84
CA LEU A 28 4.90 0.68 9.06
C LEU A 28 4.32 1.77 9.97
N ASP A 29 3.28 1.44 10.73
CA ASP A 29 2.51 2.35 11.60
C ASP A 29 1.55 3.30 10.86
N GLY A 30 1.26 3.02 9.58
CA GLY A 30 0.28 3.77 8.78
C GLY A 30 0.83 5.06 8.18
N LEU A 31 -0.06 5.87 7.58
CA LEU A 31 0.32 7.18 7.04
C LEU A 31 0.57 8.21 8.16
N PRO A 32 1.48 9.18 7.95
CA PRO A 32 1.65 10.29 8.87
C PRO A 32 0.35 11.05 9.10
N ALA A 33 0.15 11.56 10.33
CA ALA A 33 -1.03 12.35 10.66
C ALA A 33 -1.14 13.60 9.75
N GLY A 34 -2.33 13.82 9.20
CA GLY A 34 -2.59 14.92 8.25
C GLY A 34 -2.30 14.58 6.79
N THR A 35 -1.90 13.33 6.47
CA THR A 35 -1.87 12.85 5.09
C THR A 35 -3.29 12.71 4.56
N GLU A 36 -3.56 13.28 3.40
CA GLU A 36 -4.84 13.11 2.71
C GLU A 36 -4.87 11.72 2.06
N GLU A 37 -5.88 10.92 2.42
CA GLU A 37 -6.13 9.66 1.75
C GLU A 37 -6.86 9.90 0.43
N VAL A 38 -6.25 9.41 -0.65
CA VAL A 38 -6.77 9.55 -2.00
C VAL A 38 -6.69 8.19 -2.67
N GLU A 39 -7.82 7.72 -3.17
CA GLU A 39 -7.89 6.41 -3.82
C GLU A 39 -7.02 6.36 -5.09
N GLY A 40 -6.15 5.36 -5.15
CA GLY A 40 -5.33 5.03 -6.32
C GLY A 40 -5.41 3.56 -6.69
N GLU A 41 -5.22 3.25 -7.97
CA GLU A 41 -5.32 1.88 -8.45
C GLU A 41 -4.16 1.02 -7.93
N VAL A 42 -2.95 1.58 -7.84
CA VAL A 42 -1.78 0.84 -7.37
C VAL A 42 -1.85 0.61 -5.87
N VAL A 43 -2.25 1.61 -5.07
CA VAL A 43 -2.43 1.38 -3.63
C VAL A 43 -3.53 0.35 -3.33
N LYS A 44 -4.62 0.30 -4.13
CA LYS A 44 -5.65 -0.75 -4.02
C LYS A 44 -5.12 -2.13 -4.38
N GLN A 45 -4.32 -2.23 -5.44
CA GLN A 45 -3.69 -3.48 -5.83
C GLN A 45 -2.68 -3.95 -4.77
N ALA A 46 -1.89 -3.04 -4.22
CA ALA A 46 -0.95 -3.32 -3.13
C ALA A 46 -1.69 -3.82 -1.89
N ALA A 47 -2.78 -3.15 -1.49
CA ALA A 47 -3.64 -3.58 -0.38
C ALA A 47 -4.15 -5.01 -0.56
N ARG A 48 -4.70 -5.34 -1.74
CA ARG A 48 -5.18 -6.69 -2.06
C ARG A 48 -4.06 -7.74 -1.96
N GLN A 49 -2.89 -7.45 -2.53
CA GLN A 49 -1.78 -8.40 -2.52
C GLN A 49 -1.20 -8.59 -1.13
N LEU A 50 -1.19 -7.54 -0.29
CA LEU A 50 -0.81 -7.65 1.11
C LEU A 50 -1.79 -8.52 1.89
N ASP A 51 -3.10 -8.37 1.69
CA ASP A 51 -4.10 -9.25 2.30
C ASP A 51 -3.87 -10.72 1.90
N GLU A 52 -3.68 -11.02 0.61
CA GLU A 52 -3.35 -12.36 0.13
C GLU A 52 -2.03 -12.89 0.73
N TYR A 53 -1.03 -12.03 0.91
CA TYR A 53 0.25 -12.38 1.51
C TYR A 53 0.08 -12.76 2.99
N PHE A 54 -0.67 -11.95 3.75
CA PHE A 54 -0.93 -12.20 5.17
C PHE A 54 -1.83 -13.42 5.40
N GLN A 55 -2.73 -13.73 4.46
CA GLN A 55 -3.49 -14.99 4.45
C GLN A 55 -2.64 -16.20 4.01
N GLY A 56 -1.41 -15.95 3.53
CA GLY A 56 -0.46 -16.99 3.12
C GLY A 56 -0.67 -17.53 1.71
N SER A 57 -1.66 -17.04 0.96
CA SER A 57 -1.98 -17.48 -0.40
C SER A 57 -1.08 -16.85 -1.46
N ARG A 58 -0.45 -15.70 -1.17
CA ARG A 58 0.55 -15.05 -2.02
C ARG A 58 1.97 -15.17 -1.45
N LYS A 59 2.93 -15.38 -2.36
CA LYS A 59 4.38 -15.39 -2.06
C LYS A 59 5.20 -14.46 -2.96
N GLN A 60 4.61 -13.94 -4.03
CA GLN A 60 5.25 -13.03 -4.98
C GLN A 60 4.34 -11.83 -5.22
N PHE A 61 4.92 -10.64 -5.26
CA PHE A 61 4.21 -9.40 -5.56
C PHE A 61 4.37 -9.05 -7.03
N ASP A 62 3.31 -8.52 -7.62
CA ASP A 62 3.27 -7.98 -8.98
C ASP A 62 2.70 -6.56 -8.91
N LEU A 63 3.58 -5.60 -8.64
CA LEU A 63 3.24 -4.20 -8.44
C LEU A 63 4.24 -3.33 -9.19
N PRO A 64 3.80 -2.25 -9.87
CA PRO A 64 4.72 -1.29 -10.46
C PRO A 64 5.44 -0.53 -9.33
N LEU A 65 6.76 -0.71 -9.22
CA LEU A 65 7.59 -0.01 -8.23
C LEU A 65 8.43 1.06 -8.92
N MET A 66 8.54 2.23 -8.31
CA MET A 66 9.55 3.22 -8.71
C MET A 66 10.81 2.96 -7.88
N LEU A 67 11.90 2.57 -8.55
CA LEU A 67 13.21 2.31 -7.94
C LEU A 67 14.11 3.55 -7.97
#